data_AF-A0A1G6HP07-F1
#
_entry.id   AF-A0A1G6HP07-F1
#
_cell.length_a   1.000
_cell.length_b   1.000
_cell.length_c   1.000
_cell.angle_alpha   90.00
_cell.angle_beta   90.00
_cell.angle_gamma   90.00
#
_symmetry.space_group_name_H-M   'P 1'
#
loop_
_entity.id
_entity.type
_entity.pdbx_description
1 polymer ?
#
loop_
_entity_poly.entity_id
_entity_poly.type
_entity_poly.pdbx_seq_one_letter_code
_entity_poly.pdbx_strand_id
1 'polypeptide(L)'
;MKWNLTLISEELPEQNTKIQQDVLVGRHEGCDLVLQDAKVSRKHAIFSVKKTGLWLEDLQSSNGTYVNGEKIEVATQLNGDEKIQFAELVFQLEQLEDQVAETENPEQSPQATQTVEPLPADASSLQPKVTEGKDTSQSKVVIEDKDTISQTGKKNNLQMVVFVVIAFIIAMVVWALFK
;
A
#
# COMPACT_ATOMS: atom_id res chain seq x y z
N MET A 1 10.29 -1.55 -10.17
CA MET A 1 8.92 -1.02 -10.36
C MET A 1 8.86 0.30 -9.63
N LYS A 2 8.48 1.36 -10.33
CA LYS A 2 8.31 2.68 -9.74
C LYS A 2 6.83 2.98 -9.73
N TRP A 3 6.35 3.59 -8.65
CA TRP A 3 4.95 3.96 -8.53
C TRP A 3 4.87 5.41 -8.11
N ASN A 4 3.82 6.09 -8.56
CA ASN A 4 3.50 7.44 -8.13
C ASN A 4 2.19 7.41 -7.36
N LEU A 5 2.19 8.05 -6.21
CA LEU A 5 1.00 8.24 -5.39
C LEU A 5 0.71 9.74 -5.32
N THR A 6 -0.44 10.16 -5.85
CA THR A 6 -0.82 11.57 -5.95
C THR A 6 -2.06 11.83 -5.11
N LEU A 7 -2.01 12.79 -4.20
CA LEU A 7 -3.16 13.22 -3.41
C LEU A 7 -4.20 13.86 -4.33
N ILE A 8 -5.44 13.37 -4.26
CA ILE A 8 -6.60 13.99 -4.89
C ILE A 8 -7.29 14.84 -3.83
N SER A 9 -7.02 16.14 -3.83
CA SER A 9 -7.67 17.11 -2.94
C SER A 9 -7.80 18.46 -3.64
N GLU A 10 -8.94 19.13 -3.44
CA GLU A 10 -9.18 20.49 -3.97
C GLU A 10 -8.65 21.58 -3.04
N GLU A 11 -8.47 21.27 -1.75
CA GLU A 11 -8.16 22.26 -0.71
C GLU A 11 -6.70 22.20 -0.24
N LEU A 12 -6.00 21.11 -0.53
CA LEU A 12 -4.61 20.88 -0.12
C LEU A 12 -3.65 21.03 -1.30
N PRO A 13 -2.41 21.48 -1.07
CA PRO A 13 -1.41 21.52 -2.12
C PRO A 13 -1.19 20.11 -2.69
N GLU A 14 -0.92 20.03 -3.99
CA GLU A 14 -0.61 18.76 -4.65
C GLU A 14 0.54 18.06 -3.91
N GLN A 15 0.25 16.87 -3.39
CA GLN A 15 1.24 16.01 -2.76
C GLN A 15 1.43 14.78 -3.63
N ASN A 16 2.61 14.65 -4.22
CA ASN A 16 3.01 13.43 -4.92
C ASN A 16 4.12 12.71 -4.14
N THR A 17 4.15 11.39 -4.24
CA THR A 17 5.17 10.57 -3.58
C THR A 17 5.50 9.39 -4.44
N LYS A 18 6.80 9.23 -4.73
CA LYS A 18 7.31 8.10 -5.50
C LYS A 18 7.56 6.91 -4.56
N ILE A 19 6.95 5.77 -4.86
CA ILE A 19 7.16 4.52 -4.12
C ILE A 19 8.08 3.64 -4.95
N GLN A 20 9.28 3.41 -4.42
CA GLN A 20 10.32 2.57 -5.04
C GLN A 20 10.88 1.51 -4.06
N GLN A 21 10.55 1.67 -2.78
CA GLN A 21 10.89 0.80 -1.66
C GLN A 21 9.68 0.79 -0.71
N ASP A 22 9.79 0.05 0.39
CA ASP A 22 8.75 0.06 1.41
C ASP A 22 8.55 1.48 1.96
N VAL A 23 7.29 1.90 2.07
CA VAL A 23 6.90 3.26 2.49
C VAL A 23 5.89 3.13 3.60
N LEU A 24 6.26 3.59 4.79
CA LEU A 24 5.35 3.73 5.92
C LEU A 24 4.53 5.01 5.78
N VAL A 25 3.22 4.87 5.84
CA VAL A 25 2.26 5.98 5.74
C VAL A 25 1.68 6.27 7.12
N GLY A 26 1.60 7.54 7.50
CA GLY A 26 0.87 7.94 8.70
C GLY A 26 1.08 9.40 9.08
N ARG A 27 0.47 9.84 10.18
CA ARG A 27 0.64 11.21 10.69
C ARG A 27 1.96 11.43 11.42
N HIS A 28 2.59 10.36 11.91
CA HIS A 28 3.82 10.51 12.69
C HIS A 28 4.98 10.98 11.81
N GLU A 29 5.86 11.84 12.36
CA GLU A 29 7.01 12.39 11.63
C GLU A 29 8.04 11.34 11.20
N GLY A 30 8.04 10.18 11.87
CA GLY A 30 8.88 9.03 11.52
C GLY A 30 8.33 8.14 10.42
N CYS A 31 7.27 8.55 9.72
CA CYS A 31 6.75 7.86 8.55
C CYS A 31 7.42 8.41 7.27
N ASP A 32 7.57 7.58 6.26
CA ASP A 32 8.11 7.99 4.96
C ASP A 32 7.14 8.91 4.21
N LEU A 33 5.84 8.62 4.32
CA LEU A 33 4.75 9.47 3.84
C LEU A 33 3.98 10.05 5.02
N VAL A 34 4.30 11.30 5.37
CA VAL A 34 3.66 12.02 6.47
C VAL A 34 2.37 12.68 5.99
N LEU A 35 1.25 12.24 6.55
CA LEU A 35 -0.08 12.80 6.27
C LEU A 35 -0.54 13.66 7.47
N GLN A 36 -0.62 14.98 7.29
CA GLN A 36 -0.94 15.93 8.36
C GLN A 36 -2.44 16.00 8.69
N ASP A 37 -3.08 14.86 8.90
CA ASP A 37 -4.51 14.76 9.17
C ASP A 37 -4.78 14.05 10.51
N ALA A 38 -5.64 14.63 11.34
CA ALA A 38 -6.00 14.12 12.66
C ALA A 38 -6.70 12.74 12.64
N LYS A 39 -7.36 12.39 11.53
CA LYS A 39 -8.06 11.12 11.29
C LYS A 39 -7.13 10.03 10.77
N VAL A 40 -5.96 10.38 10.22
CA VAL A 40 -4.93 9.39 9.88
C VAL A 40 -4.28 8.84 11.16
N SER A 41 -3.84 7.59 11.16
CA SER A 41 -3.17 7.01 12.34
C SER A 41 -1.69 7.37 12.35
N ARG A 42 -1.03 7.28 13.52
CA ARG A 42 0.41 7.60 13.64
C ARG A 42 1.23 6.77 12.66
N LYS A 43 1.01 5.45 12.68
CA LYS A 43 1.38 4.50 11.64
C LYS A 43 0.06 3.95 11.14
N HIS A 44 -0.26 4.18 9.87
CA HIS A 44 -1.60 3.92 9.34
C HIS A 44 -1.59 2.74 8.39
N ALA A 45 -0.69 2.76 7.41
CA ALA A 45 -0.54 1.67 6.46
C ALA A 45 0.93 1.57 6.03
N ILE A 46 1.30 0.45 5.43
CA ILE A 46 2.59 0.26 4.81
C ILE A 46 2.41 -0.20 3.37
N PHE A 47 3.12 0.45 2.47
CA PHE A 47 3.37 -0.06 1.14
C PHE A 47 4.60 -0.95 1.18
N SER A 48 4.47 -2.19 0.68
CA SER A 48 5.58 -3.12 0.54
C SER A 48 5.88 -3.37 -0.94
N VAL A 49 7.10 -3.07 -1.37
CA VAL A 49 7.53 -3.31 -2.76
C VAL A 49 8.15 -4.69 -2.84
N LYS A 50 7.41 -5.65 -3.41
CA LYS A 50 7.85 -7.03 -3.60
C LYS A 50 8.18 -7.30 -5.07
N LYS A 51 8.85 -8.42 -5.34
CA LYS A 51 9.14 -8.86 -6.73
C LYS A 51 7.86 -9.06 -7.55
N THR A 52 6.75 -9.42 -6.89
CA THR A 52 5.46 -9.70 -7.52
C THR A 52 4.61 -8.46 -7.76
N GLY A 53 4.96 -7.30 -7.18
CA GLY A 53 4.18 -6.07 -7.29
C GLY A 53 4.21 -5.22 -6.02
N LEU A 54 3.36 -4.20 -6.01
CA LEU A 54 3.12 -3.35 -4.84
C LEU A 54 2.02 -3.95 -3.96
N TRP A 55 2.27 -4.01 -2.67
CA TRP A 55 1.29 -4.48 -1.68
C TRP A 55 0.98 -3.37 -0.69
N LEU A 56 -0.28 -3.30 -0.27
CA LEU A 56 -0.75 -2.38 0.75
C LEU A 56 -1.32 -3.15 1.93
N GLU A 57 -0.87 -2.81 3.12
CA GLU A 57 -1.33 -3.40 4.39
C GLU A 57 -1.73 -2.30 5.37
N ASP A 58 -2.93 -2.41 5.95
CA ASP A 58 -3.39 -1.54 7.02
C ASP A 58 -2.78 -1.97 8.36
N LEU A 59 -2.19 -1.03 9.10
CA LEU A 59 -1.54 -1.28 10.39
C LEU A 59 -2.51 -1.08 11.56
N GLN A 60 -3.71 -1.65 11.45
CA GLN A 60 -4.81 -1.48 12.40
C GLN A 60 -5.16 -0.02 12.65
N SER A 61 -5.33 0.72 11.55
CA SER A 61 -5.63 2.14 11.63
C SER A 61 -7.02 2.40 12.19
N SER A 62 -7.21 3.55 12.85
CA SER A 62 -8.48 3.88 13.52
C SER A 62 -9.66 4.04 12.56
N ASN A 63 -9.41 4.56 11.35
CA ASN A 63 -10.44 4.81 10.35
C ASN A 63 -10.39 3.83 9.16
N GLY A 64 -9.40 2.94 9.13
CA GLY A 64 -9.19 2.00 8.04
C GLY A 64 -8.50 2.59 6.82
N THR A 65 -8.04 1.66 5.98
CA THR A 65 -7.51 1.89 4.64
C THR A 65 -8.49 1.30 3.62
N TYR A 66 -8.73 2.01 2.52
CA TYR A 66 -9.64 1.57 1.47
C TYR A 66 -8.95 1.57 0.11
N VAL A 67 -9.30 0.60 -0.73
CA VAL A 67 -8.85 0.51 -2.13
C VAL A 67 -10.10 0.49 -2.99
N ASN A 68 -10.24 1.45 -3.91
CA ASN A 68 -11.42 1.65 -4.75
C ASN A 68 -12.74 1.74 -3.96
N GLY A 69 -12.69 2.27 -2.73
CA GLY A 69 -13.84 2.42 -1.84
C GLY A 69 -14.16 1.19 -0.99
N GLU A 70 -13.46 0.07 -1.19
CA GLU A 70 -13.59 -1.13 -0.36
C GLU A 70 -12.53 -1.15 0.74
N LYS A 71 -12.94 -1.42 1.98
CA LYS A 71 -12.02 -1.50 3.11
C LYS A 71 -11.19 -2.77 3.01
N ILE A 72 -9.88 -2.66 3.09
CA ILE A 72 -9.00 -3.83 3.13
C ILE A 72 -8.86 -4.35 4.56
N GLU A 73 -8.93 -5.68 4.74
CA GLU A 73 -8.71 -6.35 6.03
C GLU A 73 -7.38 -7.12 6.07
N VAL A 74 -6.84 -7.44 4.90
CA VAL A 74 -5.57 -8.16 4.72
C VAL A 74 -4.69 -7.39 3.75
N ALA A 75 -3.40 -7.75 3.68
CA ALA A 75 -2.50 -7.18 2.69
C ALA A 75 -3.02 -7.46 1.27
N THR A 76 -3.22 -6.39 0.50
CA THR A 76 -3.81 -6.44 -0.85
C THR A 76 -2.76 -6.03 -1.88
N GLN A 77 -2.67 -6.79 -2.97
CA GLN A 77 -1.83 -6.44 -4.11
C GLN A 77 -2.51 -5.34 -4.95
N LEU A 78 -1.72 -4.35 -5.36
CA LEU A 78 -2.16 -3.22 -6.18
C LEU A 78 -1.63 -3.35 -7.61
N ASN A 79 -2.40 -2.88 -8.57
CA ASN A 79 -2.15 -3.01 -10.00
C ASN A 79 -1.73 -1.68 -10.64
N GLY A 80 -2.01 -0.54 -10.00
CA GLY A 80 -1.50 0.77 -10.43
C GLY A 80 -2.53 1.72 -11.00
N ASP A 81 -3.81 1.42 -10.88
CA ASP A 81 -4.93 2.25 -11.33
C ASP A 81 -5.92 2.53 -10.19
N GLU A 82 -5.65 2.03 -9.00
CA GLU A 82 -6.55 2.12 -7.87
C GLU A 82 -6.52 3.48 -7.14
N LYS A 83 -7.68 3.84 -6.60
CA LYS A 83 -7.82 4.92 -5.61
C LYS A 83 -7.59 4.37 -4.23
N ILE A 84 -6.61 4.91 -3.52
CA ILE A 84 -6.23 4.50 -2.18
C ILE A 84 -6.67 5.58 -1.22
N GLN A 85 -7.42 5.21 -0.19
CA GLN A 85 -7.91 6.15 0.80
C GLN A 85 -7.38 5.81 2.19
N PHE A 86 -6.82 6.83 2.84
CA PHE A 86 -6.34 6.79 4.22
C PHE A 86 -7.19 7.75 5.05
N ALA A 87 -8.09 7.22 5.86
CA ALA A 87 -9.15 8.01 6.50
C ALA A 87 -9.96 8.83 5.49
N GLU A 88 -9.77 10.15 5.38
CA GLU A 88 -10.49 11.02 4.44
C GLU A 88 -9.64 11.47 3.26
N LEU A 89 -8.35 11.14 3.26
CA LEU A 89 -7.43 11.52 2.19
C LEU A 89 -7.45 10.46 1.10
N VAL A 90 -7.78 10.86 -0.12
CA VAL A 90 -7.83 9.99 -1.30
C VAL A 90 -6.61 10.24 -2.17
N PHE A 91 -5.95 9.17 -2.59
CA PHE A 91 -4.79 9.18 -3.45
C PHE A 91 -5.07 8.37 -4.71
N GLN A 92 -4.58 8.84 -5.85
CA GLN A 92 -4.49 8.05 -7.07
C GLN A 92 -3.15 7.34 -7.09
N LEU A 93 -3.16 6.01 -7.26
CA LEU A 93 -1.97 5.25 -7.60
C LEU A 93 -1.80 5.22 -9.12
N GLU A 94 -0.55 5.34 -9.55
CA GLU A 94 -0.13 5.17 -10.95
C GLU A 94 1.15 4.32 -10.99
N GLN A 95 1.15 3.26 -11.80
CA GLN A 95 2.38 2.53 -12.10
C GLN A 95 3.23 3.34 -13.10
N LEU A 96 4.45 3.69 -12.70
CA LEU A 96 5.41 4.28 -13.61
C LEU A 96 6.19 3.14 -14.26
N GLU A 97 5.75 2.77 -15.46
CA GLU A 97 6.54 1.91 -16.33
C GLU A 97 7.85 2.62 -16.65
N ASP A 98 8.98 1.97 -16.33
CA ASP A 98 10.21 2.31 -17.01
C ASP A 98 9.93 1.97 -18.48
N GLN A 99 9.83 2.98 -19.35
CA GLN A 99 9.77 2.82 -20.80
C GLN A 99 10.91 1.88 -21.19
N VAL A 100 10.63 0.58 -21.26
CA VAL A 100 11.50 -0.37 -21.91
C VAL A 100 11.36 0.01 -23.36
N ALA A 101 12.38 0.70 -23.87
CA ALA A 101 12.55 0.92 -25.29
C ALA A 101 12.59 -0.45 -25.95
N GLU A 102 11.41 -0.95 -26.27
CA GLU A 102 11.20 -2.08 -27.14
C GLU A 102 11.60 -1.61 -28.54
N THR A 103 12.90 -1.71 -28.80
CA THR A 103 13.44 -1.69 -30.16
C THR A 103 13.12 -3.07 -30.75
N GLU A 104 11.84 -3.39 -30.88
CA GLU A 104 11.38 -4.46 -31.75
C GLU A 104 11.57 -3.97 -33.18
N ASN A 105 12.73 -4.30 -33.74
CA ASN A 105 13.01 -4.24 -35.18
C ASN A 105 12.15 -5.30 -35.89
N PRO A 106 11.13 -4.94 -36.70
CA PRO A 106 10.30 -5.91 -37.39
C PRO A 106 10.91 -6.21 -38.77
N GLU A 107 12.00 -6.97 -38.81
CA GLU A 107 12.47 -7.61 -40.03
C GLU A 107 12.85 -9.07 -39.74
N GLN A 108 11.87 -9.98 -39.87
CA GLN A 108 11.90 -11.01 -40.91
C GLN A 108 10.77 -12.04 -40.71
N SER A 109 9.79 -11.97 -41.61
CA SER A 109 9.06 -13.11 -42.17
C SER A 109 9.02 -12.87 -43.69
N PRO A 110 9.24 -13.86 -44.59
CA PRO A 110 8.41 -15.07 -44.67
C PRO A 110 9.10 -16.40 -45.12
N GLN A 111 8.62 -17.51 -44.55
CA GLN A 111 8.18 -18.76 -45.21
C GLN A 111 9.14 -19.63 -46.06
N ALA A 112 9.39 -20.88 -45.61
CA ALA A 112 9.36 -22.07 -46.47
C ALA A 112 9.10 -23.37 -45.67
N THR A 113 7.98 -24.00 -45.99
CA THR A 113 7.42 -25.29 -45.58
C THR A 113 8.23 -26.50 -46.06
N GLN A 114 8.40 -27.56 -45.25
CA GLN A 114 8.29 -29.01 -45.59
C GLN A 114 7.98 -29.79 -44.27
N THR A 115 6.77 -30.30 -44.01
CA THR A 115 6.15 -31.58 -44.48
C THR A 115 7.01 -32.80 -44.03
N VAL A 116 6.62 -33.65 -43.06
CA VAL A 116 5.59 -34.72 -43.10
C VAL A 116 5.20 -35.23 -41.68
N GLU A 117 3.90 -35.19 -41.35
CA GLU A 117 2.94 -36.27 -40.96
C GLU A 117 3.32 -37.53 -40.09
N PRO A 118 2.36 -38.35 -39.56
CA PRO A 118 2.06 -38.45 -38.11
C PRO A 118 2.13 -39.87 -37.45
N LEU A 119 1.90 -39.90 -36.12
CA LEU A 119 1.60 -40.95 -35.11
C LEU A 119 1.32 -42.42 -35.52
N PRO A 120 1.68 -43.42 -34.66
CA PRO A 120 0.73 -43.96 -33.66
C PRO A 120 1.35 -44.25 -32.28
N ALA A 121 0.69 -43.88 -31.18
CA ALA A 121 -0.12 -44.78 -30.35
C ALA A 121 0.65 -45.98 -29.76
N ASP A 122 1.08 -45.85 -28.51
CA ASP A 122 1.17 -47.01 -27.63
C ASP A 122 0.58 -46.66 -26.27
N ALA A 123 -0.38 -47.49 -25.86
CA ALA A 123 -1.23 -47.33 -24.71
C ALA A 123 -1.09 -48.57 -23.85
N SER A 124 -0.52 -48.43 -22.66
CA SER A 124 -0.69 -49.34 -21.50
C SER A 124 0.31 -48.96 -20.42
N SER A 125 0.05 -49.03 -19.11
CA SER A 125 -1.14 -49.40 -18.35
C SER A 125 -0.75 -49.32 -16.85
N LEU A 126 -1.72 -48.95 -16.00
CA LEU A 126 -1.93 -49.41 -14.61
C LEU A 126 -1.12 -48.79 -13.42
N GLN A 127 -1.82 -47.94 -12.65
CA GLN A 127 -1.94 -48.05 -11.18
C GLN A 127 -3.18 -48.92 -10.87
N PRO A 128 -3.40 -49.58 -9.70
CA PRO A 128 -3.22 -49.03 -8.34
C PRO A 128 -2.90 -50.03 -7.18
N LYS A 129 -2.85 -49.45 -5.95
CA LYS A 129 -3.32 -50.02 -4.66
C LYS A 129 -2.32 -50.75 -3.74
N VAL A 130 -1.91 -50.07 -2.67
CA VAL A 130 -1.48 -50.61 -1.35
C VAL A 130 -1.86 -49.57 -0.26
N THR A 131 -3.00 -49.73 0.42
CA THR A 131 -3.22 -49.94 1.90
C THR A 131 -2.48 -48.98 2.85
N GLU A 132 -3.16 -48.09 3.59
CA GLU A 132 -3.94 -48.28 4.83
C GLU A 132 -3.07 -48.14 6.11
N GLY A 133 -3.43 -47.19 6.98
CA GLY A 133 -2.81 -46.96 8.29
C GLY A 133 -3.35 -45.70 8.97
N LYS A 134 -3.82 -45.85 10.20
CA LYS A 134 -4.77 -45.00 10.95
C LYS A 134 -4.15 -44.67 12.30
N ASP A 135 -4.19 -43.40 12.73
CA ASP A 135 -4.34 -42.91 14.12
C ASP A 135 -3.99 -41.40 14.14
N THR A 136 -4.38 -40.53 15.06
CA THR A 136 -5.44 -40.34 16.07
C THR A 136 -4.89 -39.23 16.99
N SER A 137 -5.75 -38.29 17.42
CA SER A 137 -5.60 -37.39 18.60
C SER A 137 -4.57 -36.24 18.55
N GLN A 138 -5.01 -34.96 18.61
CA GLN A 138 -5.49 -34.15 19.76
C GLN A 138 -4.38 -33.56 20.66
N SER A 139 -4.33 -32.21 20.76
CA SER A 139 -4.06 -31.32 21.92
C SER A 139 -3.49 -29.98 21.41
N LYS A 140 -4.17 -28.83 21.53
CA LYS A 140 -4.43 -27.95 22.70
C LYS A 140 -3.16 -27.38 23.32
N VAL A 141 -2.83 -26.11 23.02
CA VAL A 141 -2.25 -25.17 24.01
C VAL A 141 -2.77 -23.75 23.74
N VAL A 142 -3.38 -23.20 24.78
CA VAL A 142 -3.83 -21.83 25.00
C VAL A 142 -2.69 -21.11 25.73
N ILE A 143 -2.31 -19.90 25.31
CA ILE A 143 -1.65 -18.92 26.19
C ILE A 143 -2.19 -17.52 25.82
N GLU A 144 -3.04 -16.98 26.69
CA GLU A 144 -3.22 -15.53 26.90
C GLU A 144 -2.01 -15.01 27.66
N ASP A 145 -1.55 -13.79 27.35
CA ASP A 145 -1.16 -12.86 28.41
C ASP A 145 -1.30 -11.41 27.94
N LYS A 146 -2.01 -10.65 28.79
CA LYS A 146 -2.13 -9.19 28.76
C LYS A 146 -0.78 -8.58 29.13
N ASP A 147 -0.49 -7.38 28.63
CA ASP A 147 -0.08 -6.32 29.54
C ASP A 147 -0.28 -4.91 28.98
N THR A 148 -0.82 -4.08 29.86
CA THR A 148 -1.15 -2.66 29.72
C THR A 148 -0.03 -1.86 30.37
N ILE A 149 0.64 -0.95 29.66
CA ILE A 149 1.37 0.15 30.30
C ILE A 149 1.18 1.46 29.52
N SER A 150 0.51 2.38 30.20
CA SER A 150 0.42 3.81 29.96
C SER A 150 1.72 4.51 30.40
N GLN A 151 2.22 5.46 29.61
CA GLN A 151 3.07 6.55 30.13
C GLN A 151 2.80 7.89 29.45
N THR A 152 2.57 8.85 30.34
CA THR A 152 2.40 10.28 30.19
C THR A 152 3.73 10.96 29.87
N GLY A 153 3.82 11.62 28.70
CA GLY A 153 4.96 12.44 28.30
C GLY A 153 4.57 13.91 28.16
N LYS A 154 4.97 14.70 29.15
CA LYS A 154 4.89 16.17 29.25
C LYS A 154 5.35 16.86 27.94
N LYS A 155 4.47 17.60 27.26
CA LYS A 155 4.80 18.35 26.03
C LYS A 155 4.90 19.86 26.28
N ASN A 156 6.15 20.30 26.45
CA ASN A 156 6.83 21.48 25.89
C ASN A 156 5.94 22.71 25.60
N ASN A 157 6.11 23.75 26.42
CA ASN A 157 5.50 25.08 26.30
C ASN A 157 5.83 25.86 25.01
N LEU A 158 6.69 25.31 24.14
CA LEU A 158 7.11 25.94 22.89
C LEU A 158 6.03 25.88 21.80
N GLN A 159 5.22 24.82 21.78
CA GLN A 159 4.08 24.70 20.86
C GLN A 159 3.00 25.75 21.17
N MET A 160 2.76 26.05 22.45
CA MET A 160 1.77 27.05 22.84
C MET A 160 2.19 28.48 22.42
N VAL A 161 3.49 28.80 22.45
CA VAL A 161 4.00 30.12 22.01
C VAL A 161 3.84 30.31 20.50
N VAL A 162 4.06 29.26 19.70
CA VAL A 162 3.91 29.32 18.23
C VAL A 162 2.45 29.59 17.83
N PHE A 163 1.47 28.92 18.46
CA PHE A 163 0.05 29.18 18.19
C PHE A 163 -0.39 30.60 18.55
N VAL A 164 0.11 31.16 19.67
CA VAL A 164 -0.24 32.53 20.08
C VAL A 164 0.34 33.57 19.12
N VAL A 165 1.57 33.38 18.64
CA VAL A 165 2.19 34.30 17.66
C VAL A 165 1.48 34.24 16.30
N ILE A 166 1.15 33.04 15.81
CA ILE A 166 0.41 32.87 14.55
C ILE A 166 -0.98 33.52 14.64
N ALA A 167 -1.70 33.29 15.74
CA ALA A 167 -3.02 33.91 15.95
C ALA A 167 -2.94 35.45 15.99
N PHE A 168 -1.90 36.02 16.61
CA PHE A 168 -1.69 37.47 16.63
C PHE A 168 -1.39 38.06 15.25
N ILE A 169 -0.60 37.36 14.42
CA ILE A 169 -0.30 37.80 13.05
C ILE A 169 -1.56 37.77 12.19
N ILE A 170 -2.36 36.71 12.28
CA ILE A 170 -3.63 36.60 11.55
C ILE A 170 -4.58 37.73 11.97
N ALA A 171 -4.72 37.99 13.28
CA ALA A 171 -5.57 39.07 13.78
C ALA A 171 -5.12 40.45 13.28
N MET A 172 -3.81 40.70 13.20
CA MET A 172 -3.28 41.96 12.64
C MET A 172 -3.55 42.10 11.15
N VAL A 173 -3.37 41.02 10.36
CA VAL A 173 -3.64 41.04 8.92
C VAL A 173 -5.13 41.25 8.66
N VAL A 174 -6.00 40.55 9.40
CA VAL A 174 -7.45 40.76 9.31
C VAL A 174 -7.82 42.19 9.70
N TRP A 175 -7.26 42.75 10.78
CA TRP A 175 -7.53 44.14 11.17
C TRP A 175 -7.06 45.16 10.12
N ALA A 176 -5.92 44.91 9.47
CA ALA A 176 -5.38 45.78 8.42
C ALA A 176 -6.21 45.73 7.12
N LEU A 177 -6.87 44.61 6.82
CA LEU A 177 -7.72 44.47 5.64
C LEU A 177 -9.11 45.10 5.80
N PHE A 178 -9.54 45.36 7.04
CA PHE A 178 -10.86 45.92 7.37
C PHE A 178 -10.81 47.37 7.87
N LYS A 179 -9.69 48.07 7.64
CA LYS A 179 -9.50 49.49 7.95
C LYS A 179 -9.34 50.31 6.68
#